data_AF-A0AAT9IKD0-F1
#
_entry.id   AF-A0AAT9IKD0-F1
#
_cell.length_a   1.000
_cell.length_b   1.000
_cell.length_c   1.000
_cell.angle_alpha   90.00
_cell.angle_beta   90.00
_cell.angle_gamma   90.00
#
_symmetry.space_group_name_H-M   'P 1'
#
loop_
_entity.id
_entity.type
_entity.pdbx_description
1 polymer ?
#
loop_
_entity_poly.entity_id
_entity_poly.type
_entity_poly.pdbx_seq_one_letter_code
_entity_poly.pdbx_strand_id
1 'polypeptide(L)'
;MPSATRISAPTAADQTIAASRALFPNGSAEVVISAAKRHDAQIAAYLAGARRVPLLYVAPDAIPASITTELARLKPRRILVVGSTASVDAAVARVLAKTAPVERISGGDTYALSRAVLRFQGPVDRVYVADGRTMDTAPIAAAAAAATGAGFMAVDGRGTASVATMDALRAVKAKGVVLMNVPSMMGSAFVDKIRSAGISVRRMAGSTSEAVAIATAADYPDTTTRAVVVSGAGIPHHESGTGAAVAGALRQPFLYARAECVSDAAAALLDRRRDTVLAVGPASRLHATVLSGDGCTAVRGAAAVTLRDKIAATMKRHPSSSYAVTVRQIGGLEVVSGLTGATRREPASMMKLFVTWAALTRVDKKQASLTTKLSSGLTVQECLRELIWMSDNYCHTDLVHWIGISNLNKQIAAAGYSQTSYGRVLKGQDVLYGGNRTTSNDLSLLLYRLEKGQLLSKASTGVMLTLMHTQLFRSRIPNGIPASAYQASKPGSLWVKGGLLQADSAIVRGPKGTFVLTVIGDAGSSKAGIRDIARTVYTHVNGTFTTAANHSDLHVRTTKNATWRKSAGGAVGGTIPKGTPLQVSDSKRHWYKLHYRGGYAWIWYSSVRSNLAY
;
A
#
# COMPACT_ATOMS: atom_id res chain seq x y z
N MET A 1 -14.34 24.66 21.11
CA MET A 1 -13.76 23.50 20.40
C MET A 1 -13.93 22.25 21.28
N PRO A 2 -14.26 21.07 20.74
CA PRO A 2 -14.34 19.84 21.53
C PRO A 2 -12.97 19.42 22.06
N SER A 3 -12.93 18.84 23.26
CA SER A 3 -11.68 18.29 23.84
C SER A 3 -11.17 17.06 23.09
N ALA A 4 -12.09 16.26 22.53
CA ALA A 4 -11.80 15.03 21.81
C ALA A 4 -10.78 15.24 20.66
N THR A 5 -9.80 14.36 20.54
CA THR A 5 -8.84 14.34 19.41
C THR A 5 -9.31 13.46 18.24
N ARG A 6 -10.38 12.70 18.45
CA ARG A 6 -11.01 11.85 17.44
C ARG A 6 -12.52 11.79 17.60
N ILE A 7 -13.23 11.82 16.47
CA ILE A 7 -14.65 11.49 16.37
C ILE A 7 -14.76 10.25 15.49
N SER A 8 -15.17 9.12 16.07
CA SER A 8 -15.26 7.85 15.35
C SER A 8 -16.41 7.01 15.86
N ALA A 9 -17.08 6.32 14.94
CA ALA A 9 -18.03 5.28 15.26
C ALA A 9 -18.05 4.20 14.14
N PRO A 10 -18.64 3.01 14.39
CA PRO A 10 -18.59 1.89 13.45
C PRO A 10 -19.53 2.05 12.24
N THR A 11 -20.61 2.83 12.37
CA THR A 11 -21.58 3.06 11.30
C THR A 11 -21.68 4.54 10.93
N ALA A 12 -22.21 4.84 9.74
CA ALA A 12 -22.43 6.21 9.30
C ALA A 12 -23.37 6.99 10.23
N ALA A 13 -24.44 6.35 10.72
CA ALA A 13 -25.37 6.95 11.67
C ALA A 13 -24.65 7.28 12.99
N ASP A 14 -23.93 6.31 13.56
CA ASP A 14 -23.22 6.51 14.82
C ASP A 14 -22.10 7.55 14.68
N GLN A 15 -21.47 7.64 13.51
CA GLN A 15 -20.41 8.60 13.24
C GLN A 15 -20.95 10.03 13.30
N THR A 16 -22.13 10.27 12.74
CA THR A 16 -22.82 11.56 12.85
C THR A 16 -23.34 11.85 14.26
N ILE A 17 -23.77 10.83 15.01
CA ILE A 17 -24.15 10.97 16.43
C ILE A 17 -22.94 11.37 17.28
N ALA A 18 -21.78 10.73 17.07
CA ALA A 18 -20.55 11.06 17.75
C ALA A 18 -20.13 12.52 17.48
N ALA A 19 -20.24 12.97 16.22
CA ALA A 19 -20.01 14.37 15.86
C ALA A 19 -21.02 15.31 16.53
N SER A 20 -22.31 14.95 16.52
CA SER A 20 -23.39 15.70 17.15
C SER A 20 -23.14 15.91 18.66
N ARG A 21 -22.79 14.84 19.38
CA ARG A 21 -22.49 14.93 20.82
C ARG A 21 -21.24 15.75 21.13
N ALA A 22 -20.22 15.66 20.28
CA ALA A 22 -18.98 16.41 20.45
C ALA A 22 -19.18 17.92 20.23
N LEU A 23 -20.02 18.32 19.26
CA LEU A 23 -20.19 19.73 18.88
C LEU A 23 -21.40 20.40 19.54
N PHE A 24 -22.44 19.63 19.87
CA PHE A 24 -23.73 20.13 20.37
C PHE A 24 -24.15 19.42 21.67
N PRO A 25 -23.33 19.49 22.74
CA PRO A 25 -23.63 18.80 24.00
C PRO A 25 -24.92 19.29 24.65
N ASN A 26 -25.28 20.56 24.44
CA ASN A 26 -26.44 21.22 25.04
C ASN A 26 -27.70 21.21 24.15
N GLY A 27 -27.69 20.41 23.08
CA GLY A 27 -28.78 20.35 22.10
C GLY A 27 -28.60 21.28 20.90
N SER A 28 -29.58 21.29 20.00
CA SER A 28 -29.60 22.15 18.81
C SER A 28 -31.03 22.46 18.38
N ALA A 29 -31.33 23.74 18.14
CA ALA A 29 -32.66 24.17 17.71
C ALA A 29 -33.05 23.71 16.29
N GLU A 30 -32.07 23.32 15.48
CA GLU A 30 -32.28 22.80 14.12
C GLU A 30 -31.34 21.63 13.88
N VAL A 31 -31.75 20.67 13.05
CA VAL A 31 -30.95 19.50 12.67
C VAL A 31 -31.07 19.26 11.17
N VAL A 32 -29.96 18.96 10.51
CA VAL A 32 -29.93 18.50 9.12
C VAL A 32 -29.92 16.97 9.09
N ILE A 33 -30.85 16.38 8.36
CA ILE A 33 -30.94 14.93 8.14
C ILE A 33 -30.74 14.63 6.66
N SER A 34 -29.91 13.64 6.36
CA SER A 34 -29.70 13.18 4.99
C SER A 34 -29.38 11.69 4.96
N ALA A 35 -29.39 11.10 3.77
CA ALA A 35 -28.87 9.76 3.57
C ALA A 35 -27.34 9.79 3.55
N ALA A 36 -26.70 8.71 4.02
CA ALA A 36 -25.25 8.54 3.90
C ALA A 36 -24.79 8.25 2.45
N LYS A 37 -25.63 8.54 1.44
CA LYS A 37 -25.29 8.40 0.01
C LYS A 37 -24.24 9.44 -0.37
N ARG A 38 -23.26 9.03 -1.19
CA ARG A 38 -22.05 9.81 -1.51
C ARG A 38 -22.32 11.28 -1.77
N HIS A 39 -23.26 11.58 -2.66
CA HIS A 39 -23.51 12.95 -3.14
C HIS A 39 -24.28 13.78 -2.10
N ASP A 40 -25.40 13.24 -1.62
CA ASP A 40 -26.28 13.88 -0.64
C ASP A 40 -25.53 14.19 0.66
N ALA A 41 -24.67 13.27 1.12
CA ALA A 41 -23.85 13.45 2.32
C ALA A 41 -22.95 14.69 2.25
N GLN A 42 -22.31 14.99 1.10
CA GLN A 42 -21.44 16.17 0.98
C GLN A 42 -22.24 17.47 0.86
N ILE A 43 -23.38 17.43 0.15
CA ILE A 43 -24.25 18.60 -0.01
C ILE A 43 -24.91 18.96 1.32
N ALA A 44 -25.39 17.97 2.07
CA ALA A 44 -25.95 18.16 3.40
C ALA A 44 -24.89 18.64 4.41
N ALA A 45 -23.64 18.16 4.27
CA ALA A 45 -22.54 18.60 5.11
C ALA A 45 -22.25 20.09 5.01
N TYR A 46 -22.31 20.66 3.79
CA TYR A 46 -22.21 22.10 3.61
C TYR A 46 -23.28 22.85 4.41
N LEU A 47 -24.56 22.46 4.27
CA LEU A 47 -25.66 23.14 4.97
C LEU A 47 -25.52 23.05 6.49
N ALA A 48 -25.22 21.85 6.99
CA ALA A 48 -25.04 21.61 8.42
C ALA A 48 -23.87 22.43 8.99
N GLY A 49 -22.73 22.46 8.27
CA GLY A 49 -21.56 23.24 8.67
C GLY A 49 -21.83 24.76 8.62
N ALA A 50 -22.45 25.25 7.54
CA ALA A 50 -22.72 26.67 7.35
C ALA A 50 -23.70 27.23 8.38
N ARG A 51 -24.70 26.43 8.77
CA ARG A 51 -25.68 26.79 9.80
C ARG A 51 -25.23 26.43 11.22
N ARG A 52 -24.10 25.74 11.35
CA ARG A 52 -23.54 25.21 12.61
C ARG A 52 -24.58 24.41 13.40
N VAL A 53 -25.14 23.39 12.75
CA VAL A 53 -26.15 22.48 13.32
C VAL A 53 -25.73 21.02 13.14
N PRO A 54 -26.26 20.08 13.93
CA PRO A 54 -25.99 18.65 13.75
C PRO A 54 -26.38 18.18 12.36
N LEU A 55 -25.49 17.41 11.73
CA LEU A 55 -25.79 16.53 10.61
C LEU A 55 -26.04 15.13 11.16
N LEU A 56 -27.14 14.48 10.78
CA LEU A 56 -27.45 13.09 11.14
C LEU A 56 -27.77 12.27 9.88
N TYR A 57 -27.21 11.06 9.81
CA TYR A 57 -27.50 10.14 8.70
C TYR A 57 -28.57 9.11 9.06
N VAL A 58 -29.51 8.92 8.12
CA VAL A 58 -30.56 7.88 8.18
C VAL A 58 -30.47 6.94 6.98
N ALA A 59 -31.11 5.78 7.07
CA ALA A 59 -31.35 4.92 5.92
C ALA A 59 -32.50 5.50 5.07
N PRO A 60 -32.64 5.10 3.78
CA PRO A 60 -33.70 5.61 2.94
C PRO A 60 -35.11 5.39 3.51
N ASP A 61 -35.35 4.24 4.12
CA ASP A 61 -36.65 3.75 4.57
C ASP A 61 -36.76 3.61 6.09
N ALA A 62 -35.68 3.87 6.85
CA ALA A 62 -35.65 3.65 8.29
C ALA A 62 -34.86 4.72 9.07
N ILE A 63 -35.34 5.01 10.27
CA ILE A 63 -34.65 5.82 11.28
C ILE A 63 -34.07 4.86 12.32
N PRO A 64 -32.74 4.74 12.43
CA PRO A 64 -32.12 3.94 13.49
C PRO A 64 -32.55 4.42 14.88
N ALA A 65 -32.76 3.50 15.82
CA ALA A 65 -33.13 3.87 17.20
C ALA A 65 -32.10 4.80 17.87
N SER A 66 -30.83 4.67 17.51
CA SER A 66 -29.76 5.57 17.95
C SER A 66 -29.97 7.02 17.48
N ILE A 67 -30.50 7.21 16.27
CA ILE A 67 -30.84 8.55 15.73
C ILE A 67 -32.07 9.12 16.44
N THR A 68 -33.10 8.31 16.71
CA THR A 68 -34.25 8.75 17.50
C THR A 68 -33.83 9.22 18.90
N THR A 69 -32.94 8.47 19.54
CA THR A 69 -32.37 8.83 20.85
C THR A 69 -31.59 10.14 20.77
N GLU A 70 -30.78 10.31 19.72
CA GLU A 70 -30.00 11.54 19.54
C GLU A 70 -30.90 12.75 19.24
N LEU A 71 -31.98 12.60 18.48
CA LEU A 71 -32.97 13.66 18.26
C LEU A 71 -33.68 14.06 19.56
N ALA A 72 -34.04 13.10 20.40
CA ALA A 72 -34.61 13.37 21.72
C ALA A 72 -33.65 14.15 22.63
N ARG A 73 -32.34 13.87 22.54
CA ARG A 73 -31.30 14.65 23.24
C ARG A 73 -31.16 16.06 22.67
N LEU A 74 -31.18 16.19 21.35
CA LEU A 74 -30.99 17.47 20.66
C LEU A 74 -32.15 18.44 20.84
N LYS A 75 -33.38 17.93 21.00
CA LYS A 75 -34.63 18.70 21.13
C LYS A 75 -34.79 19.77 20.04
N PRO A 76 -34.72 19.40 18.73
CA PRO A 76 -34.83 20.38 17.66
C PRO A 76 -36.22 21.02 17.62
N ARG A 77 -36.27 22.28 17.19
CA ARG A 77 -37.49 23.00 16.81
C ARG A 77 -37.78 22.90 15.31
N ARG A 78 -36.81 22.44 14.53
CA ARG A 78 -36.92 22.23 13.08
C ARG A 78 -35.98 21.14 12.59
N ILE A 79 -36.42 20.37 11.61
CA ILE A 79 -35.61 19.36 10.93
C ILE A 79 -35.56 19.70 9.44
N LEU A 80 -34.35 19.78 8.89
CA LEU A 80 -34.11 19.97 7.47
C LEU A 80 -33.72 18.64 6.84
N VAL A 81 -34.57 18.07 5.99
CA VAL A 81 -34.26 16.85 5.23
C VAL A 81 -33.63 17.24 3.89
N VAL A 82 -32.34 16.92 3.71
CA VAL A 82 -31.61 17.19 2.46
C VAL A 82 -31.53 15.91 1.64
N GLY A 83 -32.21 15.91 0.50
CA GLY A 83 -32.28 14.78 -0.42
C GLY A 83 -33.69 14.53 -0.96
N SER A 84 -33.78 13.87 -2.10
CA SER A 84 -35.06 13.45 -2.69
C SER A 84 -35.73 12.35 -1.84
N THR A 85 -36.97 12.00 -2.18
CA THR A 85 -37.67 10.87 -1.55
C THR A 85 -36.98 9.53 -1.81
N ALA A 86 -36.23 9.38 -2.91
CA ALA A 86 -35.41 8.20 -3.15
C ALA A 86 -34.22 8.08 -2.18
N SER A 87 -33.81 9.19 -1.53
CA SER A 87 -32.72 9.22 -0.56
C SER A 87 -33.20 9.16 0.88
N VAL A 88 -34.24 9.90 1.22
CA VAL A 88 -34.92 9.83 2.51
C VAL A 88 -36.40 9.77 2.20
N ASP A 89 -37.03 8.62 2.43
CA ASP A 89 -38.40 8.37 2.00
C ASP A 89 -39.40 9.32 2.66
N ALA A 90 -40.56 9.49 2.02
CA ALA A 90 -41.64 10.31 2.55
C ALA A 90 -42.15 9.74 3.89
N ALA A 91 -42.16 8.41 4.05
CA ALA A 91 -42.51 7.76 5.31
C ALA A 91 -41.55 8.14 6.44
N VAL A 92 -40.24 8.12 6.18
CA VAL A 92 -39.20 8.55 7.14
C VAL A 92 -39.41 10.01 7.54
N ALA A 93 -39.66 10.91 6.58
CA ALA A 93 -39.93 12.32 6.88
C ALA A 93 -41.21 12.52 7.72
N ARG A 94 -42.27 11.74 7.48
CA ARG A 94 -43.48 11.78 8.32
C ARG A 94 -43.21 11.33 9.76
N VAL A 95 -42.34 10.35 9.97
CA VAL A 95 -41.94 9.92 11.32
C VAL A 95 -41.10 11.01 12.00
N LEU A 96 -40.15 11.63 11.29
CA LEU A 96 -39.37 12.76 11.79
C LEU A 96 -40.24 13.96 12.18
N ALA A 97 -41.33 14.21 11.44
CA ALA A 97 -42.26 15.30 11.70
C ALA A 97 -42.99 15.18 13.07
N LYS A 98 -43.01 13.98 13.67
CA LYS A 98 -43.50 13.79 15.05
C LYS A 98 -42.56 14.36 16.11
N THR A 99 -41.29 14.58 15.76
CA THR A 99 -40.28 15.16 16.66
C THR A 99 -40.24 16.69 16.54
N ALA A 100 -40.23 17.21 15.31
CA ALA A 100 -40.24 18.64 15.02
C ALA A 100 -40.68 18.89 13.57
N PRO A 101 -41.18 20.10 13.21
CA PRO A 101 -41.50 20.46 11.84
C PRO A 101 -40.38 20.12 10.85
N VAL A 102 -40.73 19.40 9.78
CA VAL A 102 -39.79 18.95 8.74
C VAL A 102 -39.93 19.82 7.49
N GLU A 103 -38.81 20.36 7.02
CA GLU A 103 -38.72 20.95 5.68
C GLU A 103 -37.75 20.15 4.83
N ARG A 104 -38.17 19.80 3.62
CA ARG A 104 -37.34 19.05 2.68
C ARG A 104 -36.73 19.98 1.64
N ILE A 105 -35.41 19.90 1.49
CA ILE A 105 -34.67 20.51 0.39
C ILE A 105 -34.30 19.38 -0.58
N SER A 106 -34.87 19.42 -1.77
CA SER A 106 -34.72 18.35 -2.78
C SER A 106 -34.29 18.92 -4.14
N GLY A 107 -33.87 18.01 -5.03
CA GLY A 107 -33.60 18.29 -6.43
C GLY A 107 -33.74 17.01 -7.25
N GLY A 108 -34.00 17.16 -8.55
CA GLY A 108 -34.15 16.02 -9.47
C GLY A 108 -32.84 15.26 -9.73
N ASP A 109 -31.70 15.90 -9.51
CA ASP A 109 -30.37 15.32 -9.59
C ASP A 109 -29.43 15.97 -8.55
N THR A 110 -28.18 15.49 -8.48
CA THR A 110 -27.16 16.03 -7.56
C THR A 110 -26.88 17.51 -7.76
N TYR A 111 -26.86 17.98 -9.01
CA TYR A 111 -26.57 19.37 -9.33
C TYR A 111 -27.74 20.26 -8.88
N ALA A 112 -28.97 19.84 -9.15
CA ALA A 112 -30.20 20.51 -8.72
C ALA A 112 -30.31 20.55 -7.20
N LEU A 113 -29.99 19.45 -6.50
CA LEU A 113 -29.96 19.41 -5.04
C LEU A 113 -28.93 20.41 -4.49
N SER A 114 -27.72 20.46 -5.04
CA SER A 114 -26.69 21.41 -4.59
C SER A 114 -27.11 22.87 -4.81
N ARG A 115 -27.77 23.18 -5.94
CA ARG A 115 -28.34 24.51 -6.22
C ARG A 115 -29.48 24.86 -5.29
N ALA A 116 -30.35 23.90 -4.97
CA ALA A 116 -31.45 24.10 -4.03
C ALA A 116 -30.93 24.44 -2.63
N VAL A 117 -29.93 23.70 -2.15
CA VAL A 117 -29.27 23.96 -0.87
C VAL A 117 -28.53 25.31 -0.87
N LEU A 118 -27.85 25.65 -1.96
CA LEU A 118 -27.21 26.97 -2.11
C LEU A 118 -28.23 28.12 -2.01
N ARG A 119 -29.35 28.01 -2.74
CA ARG A 119 -30.43 29.02 -2.70
C ARG A 119 -31.09 29.10 -1.33
N PHE A 120 -31.29 27.96 -0.67
CA PHE A 120 -31.85 27.90 0.68
C PHE A 120 -30.95 28.61 1.71
N GLN A 121 -29.62 28.53 1.56
CA GLN A 121 -28.69 29.27 2.42
C GLN A 121 -28.82 30.79 2.25
N GLY A 122 -29.23 31.25 1.07
CA GLY A 122 -29.44 32.67 0.76
C GLY A 122 -28.20 33.35 0.14
N PRO A 123 -28.17 34.71 0.13
CA PRO A 123 -27.11 35.46 -0.53
C PRO A 123 -25.71 35.20 0.05
N VAL A 124 -24.72 35.05 -0.83
CA VAL A 124 -23.30 34.84 -0.50
C VAL A 124 -22.41 35.55 -1.51
N ASP A 125 -21.32 36.17 -1.06
CA ASP A 125 -20.41 36.88 -1.98
C ASP A 125 -19.58 35.93 -2.86
N ARG A 126 -19.30 34.72 -2.37
CA ARG A 126 -18.43 33.74 -3.02
C ARG A 126 -19.07 32.36 -3.04
N VAL A 127 -18.86 31.56 -4.10
CA VAL A 127 -19.31 30.17 -4.19
C VAL A 127 -18.16 29.24 -4.57
N TYR A 128 -17.91 28.22 -3.74
CA TYR A 128 -17.01 27.11 -4.07
C TYR A 128 -17.74 26.09 -4.95
N VAL A 129 -17.13 25.75 -6.08
CA VAL A 129 -17.72 24.90 -7.10
C VAL A 129 -16.86 23.65 -7.27
N ALA A 130 -17.48 22.48 -7.07
CA ALA A 130 -16.85 21.18 -7.26
C ALA A 130 -17.41 20.46 -8.49
N ASP A 131 -16.62 19.54 -9.06
CA ASP A 131 -17.08 18.65 -10.12
C ASP A 131 -18.04 17.60 -9.54
N GLY A 132 -19.31 17.68 -9.91
CA GLY A 132 -20.35 16.77 -9.40
C GLY A 132 -20.33 15.38 -10.03
N ARG A 133 -19.50 15.13 -11.06
CA ARG A 133 -19.34 13.79 -11.65
C ARG A 133 -18.49 12.90 -10.76
N THR A 134 -17.37 13.42 -10.26
CA THR A 134 -16.46 12.67 -9.39
C THR A 134 -16.67 12.99 -7.91
N MET A 135 -17.15 14.19 -7.59
CA MET A 135 -17.32 14.71 -6.22
C MET A 135 -16.04 14.75 -5.38
N ASP A 136 -14.86 14.50 -5.96
CA ASP A 136 -13.62 14.27 -5.20
C ASP A 136 -13.22 15.45 -4.30
N THR A 137 -13.55 16.67 -4.73
CA THR A 137 -13.26 17.91 -3.99
C THR A 137 -14.48 18.53 -3.31
N ALA A 138 -15.65 17.90 -3.44
CA ALA A 138 -16.87 18.38 -2.80
C ALA A 138 -16.77 18.48 -1.27
N PRO A 139 -16.13 17.54 -0.53
CA PRO A 139 -15.96 17.69 0.91
C PRO A 139 -15.11 18.92 1.29
N ILE A 140 -14.04 19.16 0.52
CA ILE A 140 -13.15 20.33 0.70
C ILE A 140 -13.92 21.62 0.46
N ALA A 141 -14.66 21.67 -0.65
CA ALA A 141 -15.48 22.81 -1.06
C ALA A 141 -16.58 23.11 -0.04
N ALA A 142 -17.29 22.08 0.43
CA ALA A 142 -18.33 22.19 1.44
C ALA A 142 -17.79 22.71 2.78
N ALA A 143 -16.66 22.16 3.24
CA ALA A 143 -16.01 22.58 4.47
C ALA A 143 -15.54 24.04 4.41
N ALA A 144 -14.85 24.41 3.31
CA ALA A 144 -14.35 25.77 3.11
C ALA A 144 -15.50 26.77 3.00
N ALA A 145 -16.50 26.46 2.17
CA ALA A 145 -17.69 27.29 2.01
C ALA A 145 -18.37 27.58 3.36
N ALA A 146 -18.64 26.53 4.14
CA ALA A 146 -19.23 26.66 5.48
C ALA A 146 -18.35 27.48 6.45
N ALA A 147 -17.04 27.23 6.48
CA ALA A 147 -16.13 27.89 7.40
C ALA A 147 -15.93 29.40 7.09
N THR A 148 -16.01 29.77 5.81
CA THR A 148 -15.77 31.15 5.33
C THR A 148 -17.05 31.94 5.07
N GLY A 149 -18.24 31.37 5.34
CA GLY A 149 -19.52 32.03 5.06
C GLY A 149 -19.83 32.18 3.56
N ALA A 150 -19.30 31.29 2.73
CA ALA A 150 -19.49 31.24 1.29
C ALA A 150 -20.47 30.13 0.89
N GLY A 151 -20.86 30.12 -0.39
CA GLY A 151 -21.71 29.10 -1.00
C GLY A 151 -20.95 27.84 -1.41
N PHE A 152 -21.66 26.72 -1.52
CA PHE A 152 -21.17 25.49 -2.15
C PHE A 152 -22.14 25.04 -3.25
N MET A 153 -21.59 24.58 -4.38
CA MET A 153 -22.36 24.00 -5.48
C MET A 153 -21.57 22.91 -6.21
N ALA A 154 -22.27 21.87 -6.67
CA ALA A 154 -21.72 20.85 -7.55
C ALA A 154 -22.23 21.09 -8.98
N VAL A 155 -21.37 20.93 -9.99
CA VAL A 155 -21.70 21.15 -11.42
C VAL A 155 -21.13 20.03 -12.29
N ASP A 156 -21.71 19.76 -13.46
CA ASP A 156 -21.11 18.85 -14.46
C ASP A 156 -19.77 19.44 -14.94
N GLY A 157 -19.76 20.74 -15.23
CA GLY A 157 -18.53 21.46 -15.58
C GLY A 157 -17.98 21.16 -16.98
N ARG A 158 -18.61 20.29 -17.77
CA ARG A 158 -18.31 20.13 -19.21
C ARG A 158 -18.96 21.25 -20.03
N GLY A 159 -18.25 21.72 -21.05
CA GLY A 159 -18.73 22.75 -21.95
C GLY A 159 -18.88 24.11 -21.27
N THR A 160 -19.94 24.83 -21.59
CA THR A 160 -20.25 26.15 -20.99
C THR A 160 -21.05 26.00 -19.69
N ALA A 161 -20.96 27.00 -18.80
CA ALA A 161 -21.76 27.00 -17.57
C ALA A 161 -23.26 27.03 -17.93
N SER A 162 -24.01 26.06 -17.41
CA SER A 162 -25.43 25.91 -17.75
C SER A 162 -26.26 27.09 -17.24
N VAL A 163 -27.40 27.34 -17.89
CA VAL A 163 -28.36 28.39 -17.48
C VAL A 163 -28.74 28.23 -16.01
N ALA A 164 -29.09 26.99 -15.59
CA ALA A 164 -29.43 26.71 -14.20
C ALA A 164 -28.29 27.00 -13.20
N THR A 165 -27.03 26.84 -13.61
CA THR A 165 -25.85 27.20 -12.81
C THR A 165 -25.75 28.71 -12.67
N MET A 166 -25.84 29.43 -13.78
CA MET A 166 -25.78 30.90 -13.78
C MET A 166 -26.93 31.52 -12.99
N ASP A 167 -28.13 30.96 -13.08
CA ASP A 167 -29.29 31.44 -12.31
C ASP A 167 -29.14 31.18 -10.81
N ALA A 168 -28.49 30.08 -10.41
CA ALA A 168 -28.18 29.85 -9.00
C ALA A 168 -27.19 30.89 -8.48
N LEU A 169 -26.13 31.20 -9.24
CA LEU A 169 -25.15 32.23 -8.88
C LEU A 169 -25.80 33.62 -8.75
N ARG A 170 -26.68 33.99 -9.69
CA ARG A 170 -27.43 35.26 -9.64
C ARG A 170 -28.38 35.31 -8.44
N ALA A 171 -29.13 34.23 -8.19
CA ALA A 171 -30.09 34.16 -7.09
C ALA A 171 -29.44 34.42 -5.72
N VAL A 172 -28.19 33.97 -5.54
CA VAL A 172 -27.43 34.22 -4.30
C VAL A 172 -26.52 35.46 -4.38
N LYS A 173 -26.62 36.27 -5.44
CA LYS A 173 -25.83 37.50 -5.64
C LYS A 173 -24.31 37.26 -5.56
N ALA A 174 -23.84 36.12 -6.07
CA ALA A 174 -22.43 35.77 -6.06
C ALA A 174 -21.59 36.75 -6.89
N LYS A 175 -20.50 37.25 -6.29
CA LYS A 175 -19.49 38.12 -6.95
C LYS A 175 -18.23 37.34 -7.34
N GLY A 176 -18.01 36.18 -6.72
CA GLY A 176 -16.88 35.32 -6.99
C GLY A 176 -17.19 33.83 -6.97
N VAL A 177 -16.47 33.08 -7.79
CA VAL A 177 -16.50 31.63 -7.84
C VAL A 177 -15.10 31.08 -7.64
N VAL A 178 -14.99 30.03 -6.81
CA VAL A 178 -13.77 29.27 -6.59
C VAL A 178 -13.93 27.88 -7.15
N LEU A 179 -13.18 27.54 -8.18
CA LEU A 179 -13.20 26.23 -8.82
C LEU A 179 -12.26 25.26 -8.08
N MET A 180 -12.82 24.16 -7.59
CA MET A 180 -12.14 23.17 -6.75
C MET A 180 -11.62 22.00 -7.58
N ASN A 181 -10.89 22.26 -8.66
CA ASN A 181 -10.50 21.20 -9.59
C ASN A 181 -9.28 21.57 -10.46
N VAL A 182 -8.81 20.60 -11.23
CA VAL A 182 -7.78 20.78 -12.26
C VAL A 182 -8.34 21.39 -13.55
N PRO A 183 -7.51 22.06 -14.39
CA PRO A 183 -7.97 22.77 -15.60
C PRO A 183 -8.71 21.92 -16.65
N SER A 184 -8.47 20.60 -16.71
CA SER A 184 -9.18 19.69 -17.63
C SER A 184 -10.66 19.53 -17.29
N MET A 185 -11.10 20.00 -16.13
CA MET A 185 -12.47 20.04 -15.67
C MET A 185 -12.89 21.52 -15.52
N MET A 186 -14.11 21.90 -15.90
CA MET A 186 -14.54 23.32 -15.91
C MET A 186 -13.59 24.20 -16.74
N GLY A 187 -13.46 23.88 -18.04
CA GLY A 187 -12.53 24.54 -18.97
C GLY A 187 -12.86 26.01 -19.30
N SER A 188 -12.15 26.59 -20.27
CA SER A 188 -12.28 28.01 -20.64
C SER A 188 -13.72 28.43 -20.92
N ALA A 189 -14.46 27.68 -21.74
CA ALA A 189 -15.87 27.98 -22.06
C ALA A 189 -16.79 28.05 -20.82
N PHE A 190 -16.50 27.27 -19.78
CA PHE A 190 -17.23 27.32 -18.50
C PHE A 190 -16.86 28.60 -17.75
N VAL A 191 -15.57 28.90 -17.65
CA VAL A 191 -15.01 30.07 -16.96
C VAL A 191 -15.45 31.38 -17.61
N ASP A 192 -15.39 31.46 -18.93
CA ASP A 192 -15.70 32.66 -19.71
C ASP A 192 -17.19 33.00 -19.61
N LYS A 193 -18.05 31.98 -19.52
CA LYS A 193 -19.48 32.18 -19.27
C LYS A 193 -19.76 32.77 -17.90
N ILE A 194 -19.00 32.38 -16.87
CA ILE A 194 -19.13 32.95 -15.52
C ILE A 194 -18.59 34.39 -15.51
N ARG A 195 -17.41 34.63 -16.10
CA ARG A 195 -16.77 35.95 -16.17
C ARG A 195 -17.58 36.97 -16.96
N SER A 196 -18.24 36.56 -18.05
CA SER A 196 -19.10 37.46 -18.83
C SER A 196 -20.33 37.95 -18.05
N ALA A 197 -20.69 37.32 -16.93
CA ALA A 197 -21.69 37.81 -15.99
C ALA A 197 -21.12 38.73 -14.89
N GLY A 198 -19.86 39.17 -15.00
CA GLY A 198 -19.19 40.02 -14.01
C GLY A 198 -18.73 39.29 -12.75
N ILE A 199 -18.75 37.95 -12.75
CA ILE A 199 -18.36 37.13 -11.59
C ILE A 199 -16.88 36.79 -11.70
N SER A 200 -16.10 37.12 -10.67
CA SER A 200 -14.68 36.76 -10.60
C SER A 200 -14.50 35.24 -10.47
N VAL A 201 -13.47 34.69 -11.11
CA VAL A 201 -13.21 33.24 -11.06
C VAL A 201 -11.77 32.99 -10.63
N ARG A 202 -11.60 32.30 -9.49
CA ARG A 202 -10.33 31.75 -9.00
C ARG A 202 -10.38 30.23 -9.10
N ARG A 203 -9.28 29.60 -9.45
CA ARG A 203 -9.14 28.14 -9.39
C ARG A 203 -8.17 27.77 -8.28
N MET A 204 -8.50 26.74 -7.51
CA MET A 204 -7.59 26.21 -6.50
C MET A 204 -6.40 25.50 -7.15
N ALA A 205 -5.22 25.74 -6.61
CA ALA A 205 -4.02 25.02 -7.01
C ALA A 205 -4.04 23.58 -6.49
N GLY A 206 -3.49 22.66 -7.26
CA GLY A 206 -3.34 21.25 -6.89
C GLY A 206 -3.85 20.30 -7.97
N SER A 207 -3.07 19.25 -8.24
CA SER A 207 -3.44 18.18 -9.17
C SER A 207 -4.17 17.01 -8.50
N THR A 208 -4.27 17.02 -7.16
CA THR A 208 -4.91 15.99 -6.35
C THR A 208 -5.83 16.64 -5.32
N SER A 209 -6.86 15.92 -4.85
CA SER A 209 -7.75 16.40 -3.79
C SER A 209 -6.98 16.75 -2.50
N GLU A 210 -5.90 16.04 -2.20
CA GLU A 210 -5.02 16.37 -1.08
C GLU A 210 -4.32 17.72 -1.26
N ALA A 211 -3.73 17.97 -2.44
CA ALA A 211 -3.11 19.26 -2.74
C ALA A 211 -4.13 20.41 -2.73
N VAL A 212 -5.34 20.17 -3.26
CA VAL A 212 -6.44 21.15 -3.21
C VAL A 212 -6.85 21.43 -1.77
N ALA A 213 -6.94 20.43 -0.89
CA ALA A 213 -7.26 20.62 0.52
C ALA A 213 -6.21 21.50 1.23
N ILE A 214 -4.93 21.24 0.98
CA ILE A 214 -3.81 22.02 1.53
C ILE A 214 -3.84 23.46 1.00
N ALA A 215 -4.07 23.66 -0.30
CA ALA A 215 -4.15 25.00 -0.88
C ALA A 215 -5.36 25.78 -0.34
N THR A 216 -6.49 25.10 -0.13
CA THR A 216 -7.72 25.71 0.38
C THR A 216 -7.60 26.14 1.84
N ALA A 217 -6.65 25.59 2.60
CA ALA A 217 -6.39 26.01 3.98
C ALA A 217 -6.06 27.51 4.11
N ALA A 218 -5.55 28.15 3.04
CA ALA A 218 -5.30 29.59 3.00
C ALA A 218 -6.56 30.45 3.00
N ASP A 219 -7.73 29.88 2.67
CA ASP A 219 -9.01 30.59 2.73
C ASP A 219 -9.63 30.58 4.14
N TYR A 220 -9.11 29.76 5.06
CA TYR A 220 -9.61 29.70 6.45
C TYR A 220 -9.01 30.85 7.29
N PRO A 221 -9.74 31.34 8.32
CA PRO A 221 -9.22 32.38 9.21
C PRO A 221 -7.91 31.97 9.88
N ASP A 222 -6.99 32.89 10.16
CA ASP A 222 -5.72 32.58 10.85
C ASP A 222 -5.88 32.20 12.33
N THR A 223 -7.09 32.32 12.88
CA THR A 223 -7.43 31.95 14.27
C THR A 223 -7.78 30.47 14.44
N THR A 224 -7.35 29.60 13.51
CA THR A 224 -7.58 28.16 13.67
C THR A 224 -6.69 27.61 14.77
N THR A 225 -7.13 26.49 15.35
CA THR A 225 -6.36 25.77 16.40
C THR A 225 -6.28 24.28 16.09
N ARG A 226 -7.05 23.81 15.10
CA ARG A 226 -7.11 22.42 14.68
C ARG A 226 -7.33 22.32 13.19
N ALA A 227 -6.90 21.22 12.58
CA ALA A 227 -7.41 20.75 11.30
C ALA A 227 -8.25 19.47 11.49
N VAL A 228 -9.38 19.40 10.80
CA VAL A 228 -10.19 18.18 10.71
C VAL A 228 -9.59 17.28 9.65
N VAL A 229 -9.13 16.10 10.07
CA VAL A 229 -8.43 15.15 9.21
C VAL A 229 -9.30 13.92 8.97
N VAL A 230 -9.51 13.57 7.71
CA VAL A 230 -10.24 12.36 7.29
C VAL A 230 -9.33 11.43 6.47
N SER A 231 -9.66 10.13 6.44
CA SER A 231 -8.89 9.16 5.66
C SER A 231 -9.10 9.33 4.17
N GLY A 232 -8.02 9.34 3.39
CA GLY A 232 -8.01 9.12 1.94
C GLY A 232 -8.60 10.27 1.11
N ALA A 233 -7.79 10.83 0.20
CA ALA A 233 -8.21 11.87 -0.74
C ALA A 233 -8.90 11.30 -2.02
N GLY A 234 -9.42 10.06 -1.93
CA GLY A 234 -10.07 9.34 -3.03
C GLY A 234 -11.56 9.60 -3.12
N ILE A 235 -12.33 8.59 -3.52
CA ILE A 235 -13.80 8.69 -3.64
C ILE A 235 -14.41 9.10 -2.29
N PRO A 236 -15.19 10.20 -2.22
CA PRO A 236 -15.83 10.65 -0.99
C PRO A 236 -16.70 9.57 -0.35
N HIS A 237 -16.75 9.57 0.98
CA HIS A 237 -17.53 8.63 1.78
C HIS A 237 -18.27 9.39 2.90
N HIS A 238 -19.05 8.68 3.71
CA HIS A 238 -19.85 9.31 4.76
C HIS A 238 -18.99 10.02 5.82
N GLU A 239 -17.77 9.54 6.12
CA GLU A 239 -16.88 10.25 7.04
C GLU A 239 -16.29 11.53 6.44
N SER A 240 -16.05 11.61 5.12
CA SER A 240 -15.64 12.89 4.51
C SER A 240 -16.76 13.93 4.60
N GLY A 241 -18.02 13.51 4.46
CA GLY A 241 -19.18 14.38 4.67
C GLY A 241 -19.32 14.83 6.12
N THR A 242 -19.20 13.88 7.06
CA THR A 242 -19.19 14.21 8.49
C THR A 242 -18.04 15.15 8.85
N GLY A 243 -16.84 14.88 8.33
CA GLY A 243 -15.66 15.71 8.51
C GLY A 243 -15.83 17.11 7.94
N ALA A 244 -16.46 17.25 6.76
CA ALA A 244 -16.74 18.55 6.17
C ALA A 244 -17.74 19.36 7.01
N ALA A 245 -18.79 18.71 7.54
CA ALA A 245 -19.74 19.35 8.44
C ALA A 245 -19.07 19.81 9.75
N VAL A 246 -18.22 18.95 10.34
CA VAL A 246 -17.44 19.28 11.54
C VAL A 246 -16.47 20.42 11.29
N ALA A 247 -15.72 20.38 10.18
CA ALA A 247 -14.78 21.42 9.77
C ALA A 247 -15.49 22.76 9.57
N GLY A 248 -16.62 22.77 8.86
CA GLY A 248 -17.44 23.95 8.65
C GLY A 248 -17.98 24.54 9.96
N ALA A 249 -18.58 23.70 10.81
CA ALA A 249 -19.17 24.12 12.07
C ALA A 249 -18.13 24.70 13.05
N LEU A 250 -16.93 24.11 13.08
CA LEU A 250 -15.82 24.58 13.91
C LEU A 250 -14.97 25.68 13.25
N ARG A 251 -15.24 25.99 11.98
CA ARG A 251 -14.43 26.88 11.12
C ARG A 251 -12.95 26.50 11.08
N GLN A 252 -12.67 25.22 10.96
CA GLN A 252 -11.32 24.65 10.95
C GLN A 252 -10.97 24.07 9.57
N PRO A 253 -9.69 24.06 9.16
CA PRO A 253 -9.28 23.48 7.88
C PRO A 253 -9.66 22.02 7.77
N PHE A 254 -10.03 21.59 6.57
CA PHE A 254 -10.30 20.19 6.24
C PHE A 254 -9.13 19.61 5.45
N LEU A 255 -8.53 18.53 5.96
CA LEU A 255 -7.38 17.87 5.35
C LEU A 255 -7.61 16.36 5.21
N TYR A 256 -6.83 15.74 4.32
CA TYR A 256 -6.77 14.29 4.16
C TYR A 256 -5.51 13.73 4.80
N ALA A 257 -5.59 12.47 5.22
CA ALA A 257 -4.44 11.67 5.65
C ALA A 257 -4.44 10.29 5.02
N ARG A 258 -3.25 9.68 4.98
CA ARG A 258 -3.08 8.23 4.82
C ARG A 258 -3.43 7.54 6.13
N ALA A 259 -3.33 6.20 6.15
CA ALA A 259 -3.62 5.45 7.35
C ALA A 259 -2.70 5.86 8.51
N GLU A 260 -1.42 6.12 8.23
CA GLU A 260 -0.39 6.32 9.25
C GLU A 260 -0.01 7.79 9.51
N CYS A 261 -0.24 8.68 8.54
CA CYS A 261 0.32 10.04 8.51
C CYS A 261 -0.47 10.99 7.62
N VAL A 262 -0.29 12.29 7.82
CA VAL A 262 -0.62 13.31 6.81
C VAL A 262 0.55 13.44 5.80
N SER A 263 0.33 14.01 4.61
CA SER A 263 1.47 14.34 3.73
C SER A 263 2.43 15.34 4.39
N ASP A 264 3.68 15.35 3.94
CA ASP A 264 4.69 16.29 4.44
C ASP A 264 4.27 17.76 4.23
N ALA A 265 3.55 18.05 3.14
CA ALA A 265 3.00 19.38 2.89
C ALA A 265 1.84 19.73 3.85
N ALA A 266 0.98 18.77 4.20
CA ALA A 266 -0.04 18.97 5.22
C ALA A 266 0.57 19.13 6.62
N ALA A 267 1.61 18.37 6.95
CA ALA A 267 2.35 18.55 8.21
C ALA A 267 2.98 19.94 8.32
N ALA A 268 3.63 20.43 7.26
CA ALA A 268 4.19 21.78 7.22
C ALA A 268 3.12 22.87 7.32
N LEU A 269 1.91 22.63 6.80
CA LEU A 269 0.76 23.50 6.99
C LEU A 269 0.30 23.52 8.46
N LEU A 270 0.15 22.34 9.08
CA LEU A 270 -0.25 22.22 10.49
C LEU A 270 0.74 22.94 11.41
N ASP A 271 2.04 22.73 11.20
CA ASP A 271 3.10 23.37 11.98
C ASP A 271 3.07 24.90 11.84
N ARG A 272 3.01 25.41 10.60
CA ARG A 272 2.94 26.87 10.34
C ARG A 272 1.73 27.52 11.01
N ARG A 273 0.60 26.83 11.05
CA ARG A 273 -0.65 27.33 11.65
C ARG A 273 -0.78 27.01 13.13
N ARG A 274 0.14 26.20 13.69
CA ARG A 274 0.05 25.63 15.05
C ARG A 274 -1.28 24.88 15.27
N ASP A 275 -1.82 24.29 14.21
CA ASP A 275 -3.06 23.53 14.24
C ASP A 275 -2.80 22.10 14.71
N THR A 276 -3.58 21.63 15.70
CA THR A 276 -3.56 20.22 16.12
C THR A 276 -4.54 19.36 15.31
N VAL A 277 -4.38 18.04 15.29
CA VAL A 277 -5.27 17.15 14.51
C VAL A 277 -6.55 16.80 15.27
N LEU A 278 -7.70 16.95 14.61
CA LEU A 278 -8.96 16.30 14.96
C LEU A 278 -9.31 15.25 13.91
N ALA A 279 -9.12 13.97 14.23
CA ALA A 279 -9.42 12.89 13.28
C ALA A 279 -10.93 12.60 13.23
N VAL A 280 -11.49 12.47 12.03
CA VAL A 280 -12.86 11.99 11.81
C VAL A 280 -12.80 10.67 11.05
N GLY A 281 -13.08 9.58 11.76
CA GLY A 281 -13.04 8.21 11.24
C GLY A 281 -12.30 7.21 12.15
N PRO A 282 -12.45 5.90 11.85
CA PRO A 282 -11.98 4.81 12.70
C PRO A 282 -10.46 4.65 12.71
N ALA A 283 -9.95 4.06 13.80
CA ALA A 283 -8.54 3.75 13.97
C ALA A 283 -8.00 2.76 12.91
N SER A 284 -8.88 2.00 12.25
CA SER A 284 -8.53 1.12 11.13
C SER A 284 -8.25 1.86 9.82
N ARG A 285 -8.67 3.14 9.70
CA ARG A 285 -8.43 3.99 8.53
C ARG A 285 -7.55 5.20 8.80
N LEU A 286 -7.49 5.63 10.06
CA LEU A 286 -6.63 6.71 10.56
C LEU A 286 -6.00 6.20 11.85
N HIS A 287 -4.81 5.62 11.77
CA HIS A 287 -4.07 5.08 12.90
C HIS A 287 -3.79 6.17 13.94
N ALA A 288 -3.42 5.75 15.16
CA ALA A 288 -3.10 6.67 16.25
C ALA A 288 -1.97 7.66 15.89
N THR A 289 -1.03 7.24 15.05
CA THR A 289 0.11 8.07 14.60
C THR A 289 -0.32 9.32 13.83
N VAL A 290 -1.48 9.30 13.13
CA VAL A 290 -2.00 10.49 12.43
C VAL A 290 -2.29 11.65 13.39
N LEU A 291 -2.63 11.36 14.65
CA LEU A 291 -2.99 12.37 15.64
C LEU A 291 -1.81 13.28 16.02
N SER A 292 -0.57 12.87 15.73
CA SER A 292 0.61 13.73 15.89
C SER A 292 0.64 14.91 14.92
N GLY A 293 -0.03 14.78 13.76
CA GLY A 293 0.12 15.73 12.65
C GLY A 293 1.43 15.54 11.86
N ASP A 294 2.21 14.50 12.15
CA ASP A 294 3.50 14.28 11.49
C ASP A 294 3.36 13.88 10.02
N GLY A 295 4.28 14.40 9.22
CA GLY A 295 4.42 14.06 7.81
C GLY A 295 4.88 12.62 7.60
N CYS A 296 4.42 12.00 6.53
CA CYS A 296 4.77 10.62 6.19
C CYS A 296 6.27 10.34 6.12
N THR A 297 7.11 11.32 5.77
CA THR A 297 8.57 11.14 5.79
C THR A 297 9.10 10.95 7.21
N ALA A 298 8.64 11.77 8.17
CA ALA A 298 9.04 11.66 9.58
C ALA A 298 8.55 10.34 10.20
N VAL A 299 7.27 10.00 9.99
CA VAL A 299 6.67 8.75 10.49
C VAL A 299 7.39 7.52 9.91
N ARG A 300 7.70 7.53 8.61
CA ARG A 300 8.47 6.45 7.97
C ARG A 300 9.89 6.35 8.53
N GLY A 301 10.55 7.48 8.79
CA GLY A 301 11.88 7.53 9.40
C GLY A 301 11.90 6.90 10.81
N ALA A 302 10.95 7.28 11.66
CA ALA A 302 10.80 6.71 13.00
C ALA A 302 10.50 5.19 12.97
N ALA A 303 9.64 4.75 12.05
CA ALA A 303 9.36 3.33 11.83
C ALA A 303 10.61 2.56 11.37
N ALA A 304 11.42 3.14 10.48
CA ALA A 304 12.67 2.55 10.02
C ALA A 304 13.69 2.38 11.16
N VAL A 305 13.84 3.38 12.03
CA VAL A 305 14.70 3.33 13.23
C VAL A 305 14.22 2.23 14.17
N THR A 306 12.93 2.20 14.48
CA THR A 306 12.34 1.17 15.36
C THR A 306 12.60 -0.25 14.84
N LEU A 307 12.45 -0.48 13.53
CA LEU A 307 12.72 -1.78 12.93
C LEU A 307 14.22 -2.12 12.97
N ARG A 308 15.10 -1.15 12.68
CA ARG A 308 16.55 -1.33 12.70
C ARG A 308 17.02 -1.76 14.09
N ASP A 309 16.53 -1.10 15.13
CA ASP A 309 16.96 -1.34 16.51
C ASP A 309 16.50 -2.74 16.99
N LYS A 310 15.30 -3.18 16.57
CA LYS A 310 14.82 -4.57 16.79
C LYS A 310 15.71 -5.60 16.08
N ILE A 311 16.11 -5.35 14.83
CA ILE A 311 17.02 -6.24 14.10
C ILE A 311 18.39 -6.28 14.80
N ALA A 312 18.91 -5.13 15.24
CA ALA A 312 20.19 -5.03 15.95
C ALA A 312 20.16 -5.84 17.26
N ALA A 313 19.09 -5.70 18.04
CA ALA A 313 18.90 -6.47 19.27
C ALA A 313 18.85 -7.98 18.99
N THR A 314 18.18 -8.40 17.91
CA THR A 314 18.16 -9.80 17.50
C THR A 314 19.53 -10.30 17.08
N MET A 315 20.30 -9.53 16.32
CA MET A 315 21.66 -9.91 15.91
C MET A 315 22.60 -10.08 17.11
N LYS A 316 22.46 -9.27 18.17
CA LYS A 316 23.24 -9.41 19.41
C LYS A 316 23.04 -10.75 20.12
N ARG A 317 21.93 -11.47 19.88
CA ARG A 317 21.71 -12.84 20.38
C ARG A 317 22.53 -13.91 19.65
N HIS A 318 23.21 -13.54 18.56
CA HIS A 318 24.05 -14.42 17.75
C HIS A 318 25.48 -13.85 17.64
N PRO A 319 26.23 -13.70 18.75
CA PRO A 319 27.50 -12.96 18.79
C PRO A 319 28.62 -13.56 17.94
N SER A 320 28.54 -14.85 17.61
CA SER A 320 29.46 -15.53 16.70
C SER A 320 29.13 -15.33 15.21
N SER A 321 28.09 -14.56 14.89
CA SER A 321 27.64 -14.33 13.52
C SER A 321 27.56 -12.84 13.20
N SER A 322 28.03 -12.46 12.00
CA SER A 322 27.85 -11.12 11.44
C SER A 322 26.94 -11.18 10.21
N TYR A 323 25.99 -10.26 10.11
CA TYR A 323 25.00 -10.21 9.02
C TYR A 323 24.87 -8.79 8.45
N ALA A 324 24.78 -8.67 7.12
CA ALA A 324 24.20 -7.51 6.45
C ALA A 324 22.71 -7.79 6.20
N VAL A 325 21.85 -6.88 6.64
CA VAL A 325 20.39 -7.06 6.61
C VAL A 325 19.74 -5.86 5.93
N THR A 326 18.82 -6.12 4.99
CA THR A 326 17.93 -5.10 4.45
C THR A 326 16.49 -5.62 4.41
N VAL A 327 15.56 -4.80 4.87
CA VAL A 327 14.11 -5.00 4.81
C VAL A 327 13.49 -3.89 3.95
N ARG A 328 12.58 -4.26 3.07
CA ARG A 328 11.74 -3.32 2.31
C ARG A 328 10.28 -3.72 2.43
N GLN A 329 9.46 -2.92 3.10
CA GLN A 329 8.02 -3.13 3.11
C GLN A 329 7.42 -2.74 1.74
N ILE A 330 6.34 -3.41 1.36
CA ILE A 330 5.60 -3.18 0.12
C ILE A 330 4.18 -2.77 0.48
N GLY A 331 3.77 -1.59 -0.01
CA GLY A 331 2.53 -0.94 0.43
C GLY A 331 2.71 -0.14 1.73
N GLY A 332 1.64 0.52 2.16
CA GLY A 332 1.67 1.42 3.33
C GLY A 332 2.71 2.53 3.18
N LEU A 333 3.53 2.72 4.22
CA LEU A 333 4.64 3.67 4.24
C LEU A 333 5.87 3.24 3.43
N GLU A 334 5.93 2.00 2.93
CA GLU A 334 7.09 1.44 2.21
C GLU A 334 8.41 1.62 3.00
N VAL A 335 8.38 1.32 4.31
CA VAL A 335 9.53 1.44 5.20
C VAL A 335 10.70 0.59 4.68
N VAL A 336 11.87 1.23 4.57
CA VAL A 336 13.15 0.56 4.29
C VAL A 336 14.04 0.68 5.52
N SER A 337 14.55 -0.44 6.00
CA SER A 337 15.38 -0.50 7.21
C SER A 337 16.39 -1.64 7.12
N GLY A 338 17.43 -1.62 7.95
CA GLY A 338 18.48 -2.62 7.89
C GLY A 338 19.76 -2.21 8.61
N LEU A 339 20.73 -3.11 8.61
CA LEU A 339 22.06 -2.92 9.20
C LEU A 339 23.11 -3.29 8.17
N THR A 340 24.09 -2.40 7.99
CA THR A 340 25.21 -2.56 7.06
C THR A 340 24.79 -2.99 5.64
N GLY A 341 23.61 -2.51 5.19
CA GLY A 341 22.99 -3.02 3.97
C GLY A 341 23.73 -2.68 2.67
N ALA A 342 24.63 -1.70 2.72
CA ALA A 342 25.53 -1.32 1.62
C ALA A 342 26.84 -2.13 1.59
N THR A 343 27.12 -2.95 2.61
CA THR A 343 28.35 -3.74 2.68
C THR A 343 28.36 -4.79 1.57
N ARG A 344 29.35 -4.70 0.67
CA ARG A 344 29.55 -5.69 -0.39
C ARG A 344 30.03 -7.01 0.20
N ARG A 345 29.26 -8.07 0.00
CA ARG A 345 29.57 -9.43 0.47
C ARG A 345 29.55 -10.43 -0.68
N GLU A 346 30.08 -11.62 -0.42
CA GLU A 346 29.90 -12.79 -1.27
C GLU A 346 28.45 -13.31 -1.14
N PRO A 347 27.61 -13.24 -2.18
CA PRO A 347 26.21 -13.66 -2.10
C PRO A 347 25.96 -15.16 -2.13
N ALA A 348 26.97 -15.96 -2.43
CA ALA A 348 26.77 -17.35 -2.82
C ALA A 348 25.65 -17.45 -3.90
N SER A 349 24.75 -18.41 -3.75
CA SER A 349 23.67 -18.67 -4.70
C SER A 349 22.61 -17.58 -4.81
N MET A 350 22.62 -16.50 -4.03
CA MET A 350 21.65 -15.41 -4.20
C MET A 350 21.89 -14.61 -5.49
N MET A 351 23.12 -14.60 -6.01
CA MET A 351 23.47 -13.92 -7.26
C MET A 351 22.66 -14.43 -8.47
N LYS A 352 22.17 -15.67 -8.37
CA LYS A 352 21.32 -16.33 -9.36
C LYS A 352 20.02 -15.57 -9.65
N LEU A 353 19.54 -14.76 -8.71
CA LEU A 353 18.37 -13.89 -8.94
C LEU A 353 18.60 -12.89 -10.09
N PHE A 354 19.82 -12.32 -10.19
CA PHE A 354 20.13 -11.34 -11.24
C PHE A 354 20.21 -11.96 -12.63
N VAL A 355 20.81 -13.15 -12.77
CA VAL A 355 20.84 -13.83 -14.07
C VAL A 355 19.45 -14.32 -14.47
N THR A 356 18.61 -14.76 -13.52
CA THR A 356 17.22 -15.12 -13.79
C THR A 356 16.44 -13.91 -14.33
N TRP A 357 16.55 -12.77 -13.65
CA TRP A 357 15.94 -11.52 -14.13
C TRP A 357 16.46 -11.13 -15.52
N ALA A 358 17.77 -11.19 -15.77
CA ALA A 358 18.36 -10.84 -17.05
C ALA A 358 17.94 -11.78 -18.19
N ALA A 359 17.87 -13.08 -17.93
CA ALA A 359 17.39 -14.09 -18.89
C ALA A 359 15.91 -13.86 -19.24
N LEU A 360 15.06 -13.65 -18.24
CA LEU A 360 13.64 -13.36 -18.45
C LEU A 360 13.42 -12.01 -19.14
N THR A 361 14.28 -11.01 -18.90
CA THR A 361 14.25 -9.74 -19.64
C THR A 361 14.47 -9.96 -21.13
N ARG A 362 15.36 -10.88 -21.53
CA ARG A 362 15.54 -11.24 -22.96
C ARG A 362 14.30 -11.89 -23.54
N VAL A 363 13.62 -12.74 -22.77
CA VAL A 363 12.35 -13.36 -23.16
C VAL A 363 11.26 -12.30 -23.36
N ASP A 364 11.10 -11.38 -22.41
CA ASP A 364 10.12 -10.29 -22.50
C ASP A 364 10.40 -9.36 -23.69
N LYS A 365 11.68 -9.14 -24.02
CA LYS A 365 12.14 -8.38 -25.19
C LYS A 365 12.08 -9.18 -26.50
N LYS A 366 11.60 -10.42 -26.48
CA LYS A 366 11.53 -11.32 -27.64
C LYS A 366 12.89 -11.59 -28.30
N GLN A 367 13.98 -11.44 -27.55
CA GLN A 367 15.35 -11.76 -28.01
C GLN A 367 15.65 -13.26 -27.86
N ALA A 368 14.80 -13.97 -27.13
CA ALA A 368 14.85 -15.41 -26.88
C ALA A 368 13.46 -15.90 -26.45
N SER A 369 13.31 -17.20 -26.28
CA SER A 369 12.14 -17.82 -25.67
C SER A 369 12.56 -18.72 -24.50
N LEU A 370 11.58 -19.15 -23.71
CA LEU A 370 11.79 -20.17 -22.68
C LEU A 370 12.29 -21.51 -23.26
N THR A 371 12.00 -21.78 -24.53
CA THR A 371 12.43 -22.99 -25.25
C THR A 371 13.77 -22.84 -25.96
N THR A 372 14.40 -21.65 -25.96
CA THR A 372 15.72 -21.44 -26.54
C THR A 372 16.74 -22.40 -25.92
N LYS A 373 17.46 -23.14 -26.76
CA LYS A 373 18.51 -24.08 -26.36
C LYS A 373 19.81 -23.34 -26.05
N LEU A 374 20.40 -23.67 -24.91
CA LEU A 374 21.72 -23.22 -24.48
C LEU A 374 22.81 -24.19 -24.99
N SER A 375 24.08 -23.80 -24.86
CA SER A 375 25.23 -24.63 -25.27
C SER A 375 25.28 -26.00 -24.58
N SER A 376 24.63 -26.14 -23.42
CA SER A 376 24.50 -27.41 -22.71
C SER A 376 23.41 -28.35 -23.26
N GLY A 377 22.64 -27.91 -24.26
CA GLY A 377 21.49 -28.66 -24.82
C GLY A 377 20.20 -28.55 -24.01
N LEU A 378 20.25 -27.93 -22.82
CA LEU A 378 19.06 -27.58 -22.04
C LEU A 378 18.43 -26.29 -22.59
N THR A 379 17.13 -26.15 -22.37
CA THR A 379 16.39 -24.91 -22.65
C THR A 379 16.61 -23.87 -21.55
N VAL A 380 16.36 -22.60 -21.86
CA VAL A 380 16.30 -21.52 -20.86
C VAL A 380 15.38 -21.90 -19.70
N GLN A 381 14.21 -22.49 -19.98
CA GLN A 381 13.25 -22.92 -18.96
C GLN A 381 13.82 -24.01 -18.03
N GLU A 382 14.45 -25.04 -18.59
CA GLU A 382 15.10 -26.11 -17.82
C GLU A 382 16.21 -25.53 -16.94
N CYS A 383 17.06 -24.65 -17.51
CA CYS A 383 18.14 -24.03 -16.74
C CYS A 383 17.65 -23.07 -15.66
N LEU A 384 16.62 -22.26 -15.91
CA LEU A 384 16.01 -21.40 -14.90
C LEU A 384 15.45 -22.22 -13.73
N ARG A 385 14.80 -23.35 -14.04
CA ARG A 385 14.30 -24.28 -13.03
C ARG A 385 15.45 -24.80 -12.17
N GLU A 386 16.47 -25.43 -12.75
CA GLU A 386 17.56 -26.01 -11.96
C GLU A 386 18.33 -24.94 -11.16
N LEU A 387 18.54 -23.77 -11.75
CA LEU A 387 19.25 -22.65 -11.13
C LEU A 387 18.54 -22.11 -9.88
N ILE A 388 17.21 -21.97 -9.89
CA ILE A 388 16.48 -21.45 -8.70
C ILE A 388 16.04 -22.59 -7.79
N TRP A 389 15.39 -23.62 -8.34
CA TRP A 389 14.74 -24.69 -7.59
C TRP A 389 15.74 -25.61 -6.88
N MET A 390 16.75 -26.08 -7.62
CA MET A 390 17.83 -26.95 -7.13
C MET A 390 19.07 -26.15 -6.69
N SER A 391 19.13 -24.87 -7.02
CA SER A 391 20.30 -24.03 -6.79
C SER A 391 21.54 -24.44 -7.61
N ASP A 392 21.33 -25.02 -8.81
CA ASP A 392 22.37 -25.54 -9.69
C ASP A 392 23.36 -24.47 -10.19
N ASN A 393 24.65 -24.77 -10.18
CA ASN A 393 25.69 -23.84 -10.61
C ASN A 393 26.09 -23.98 -12.09
N TYR A 394 25.80 -25.11 -12.72
CA TYR A 394 26.09 -25.34 -14.13
C TYR A 394 25.09 -24.59 -15.00
N CYS A 395 23.80 -24.67 -14.71
CA CYS A 395 22.75 -23.86 -15.34
C CYS A 395 22.93 -22.36 -15.06
N HIS A 396 23.47 -21.99 -13.89
CA HIS A 396 23.92 -20.62 -13.63
C HIS A 396 24.99 -20.18 -14.62
N THR A 397 26.03 -20.99 -14.81
CA THR A 397 27.11 -20.69 -15.74
C THR A 397 26.64 -20.67 -17.20
N ASP A 398 25.79 -21.63 -17.59
CA ASP A 398 25.20 -21.71 -18.93
C ASP A 398 24.44 -20.41 -19.27
N LEU A 399 23.59 -19.92 -18.36
CA LEU A 399 22.83 -18.69 -18.56
C LEU A 399 23.71 -17.43 -18.53
N VAL A 400 24.72 -17.39 -17.66
CA VAL A 400 25.66 -16.25 -17.62
C VAL A 400 26.49 -16.17 -18.90
N HIS A 401 26.99 -17.29 -19.42
CA HIS A 401 27.72 -17.34 -20.69
C HIS A 401 26.83 -16.96 -21.87
N TRP A 402 25.60 -17.47 -21.89
CA TRP A 402 24.63 -17.14 -22.92
C TRP A 402 24.30 -15.63 -22.96
N ILE A 403 24.24 -14.97 -21.82
CA ILE A 403 24.04 -13.50 -21.74
C ILE A 403 25.34 -12.74 -22.03
N GLY A 404 26.47 -13.30 -21.59
CA GLY A 404 27.79 -12.66 -21.53
C GLY A 404 27.96 -11.85 -20.23
N ILE A 405 29.03 -12.12 -19.48
CA ILE A 405 29.31 -11.46 -18.18
C ILE A 405 29.36 -9.93 -18.31
N SER A 406 30.01 -9.41 -19.36
CA SER A 406 30.08 -7.96 -19.60
C SER A 406 28.69 -7.35 -19.81
N ASN A 407 27.84 -7.99 -20.61
CA ASN A 407 26.47 -7.54 -20.85
C ASN A 407 25.61 -7.64 -19.59
N LEU A 408 25.76 -8.71 -18.81
CA LEU A 408 25.06 -8.89 -17.55
C LEU A 408 25.43 -7.79 -16.55
N ASN A 409 26.72 -7.51 -16.37
CA ASN A 409 27.18 -6.43 -15.49
C ASN A 409 26.72 -5.04 -15.97
N LYS A 410 26.75 -4.76 -17.28
CA LYS A 410 26.19 -3.52 -17.85
C LYS A 410 24.70 -3.38 -17.55
N GLN A 411 23.93 -4.46 -17.71
CA GLN A 411 22.49 -4.46 -17.44
C GLN A 411 22.19 -4.25 -15.95
N ILE A 412 22.95 -4.90 -15.06
CA ILE A 412 22.85 -4.74 -13.60
C ILE A 412 23.14 -3.28 -13.20
N ALA A 413 24.23 -2.71 -13.70
CA ALA A 413 24.60 -1.32 -13.42
C ALA A 413 23.56 -0.32 -13.96
N ALA A 414 23.11 -0.50 -15.21
CA ALA A 414 22.11 0.36 -15.85
C ALA A 414 20.74 0.33 -15.13
N ALA A 415 20.40 -0.77 -14.48
CA ALA A 415 19.19 -0.88 -13.66
C ALA A 415 19.36 -0.30 -12.23
N GLY A 416 20.53 0.24 -11.89
CA GLY A 416 20.79 0.91 -10.62
C GLY A 416 21.23 -0.02 -9.49
N TYR A 417 21.65 -1.26 -9.79
CA TYR A 417 22.22 -2.20 -8.81
C TYR A 417 23.74 -2.04 -8.73
N SER A 418 24.19 -0.82 -8.40
CA SER A 418 25.59 -0.38 -8.60
C SER A 418 26.62 -1.09 -7.73
N GLN A 419 26.20 -1.82 -6.69
CA GLN A 419 27.09 -2.56 -5.80
C GLN A 419 27.15 -4.07 -6.14
N THR A 420 26.44 -4.47 -7.19
CA THR A 420 26.35 -5.84 -7.68
C THR A 420 27.19 -6.02 -8.93
N SER A 421 28.05 -7.04 -8.91
CA SER A 421 28.88 -7.40 -10.06
C SER A 421 29.16 -8.90 -10.06
N TYR A 422 29.03 -9.49 -11.23
CA TYR A 422 29.60 -10.79 -11.55
C TYR A 422 31.10 -10.67 -11.72
N GLY A 423 31.83 -11.59 -11.11
CA GLY A 423 33.28 -11.69 -11.27
C GLY A 423 33.67 -12.41 -12.55
N ARG A 424 34.70 -13.25 -12.47
CA ARG A 424 35.27 -14.00 -13.60
C ARG A 424 35.07 -15.50 -13.43
N VAL A 425 35.05 -16.21 -14.55
CA VAL A 425 35.25 -17.67 -14.56
C VAL A 425 36.73 -17.95 -14.31
N LEU A 426 37.05 -18.82 -13.36
CA LEU A 426 38.43 -19.21 -13.10
C LEU A 426 38.91 -20.18 -14.18
N LYS A 427 40.16 -20.05 -14.62
CA LYS A 427 40.78 -20.94 -15.62
C LYS A 427 40.70 -22.39 -15.11
N GLY A 428 40.13 -23.29 -15.91
CA GLY A 428 39.94 -24.71 -15.56
C GLY A 428 38.69 -25.03 -14.73
N GLN A 429 37.76 -24.08 -14.55
CA GLN A 429 36.48 -24.33 -13.89
C GLN A 429 35.29 -24.11 -14.84
N ASP A 430 34.36 -25.06 -14.84
CA ASP A 430 33.09 -24.98 -15.58
C ASP A 430 32.00 -24.22 -14.80
N VAL A 431 32.34 -23.66 -13.63
CA VAL A 431 31.38 -23.09 -12.69
C VAL A 431 31.81 -21.71 -12.22
N LEU A 432 30.90 -20.73 -12.35
CA LEU A 432 31.15 -19.34 -12.00
C LEU A 432 31.06 -19.10 -10.48
N TYR A 433 32.20 -19.09 -9.80
CA TYR A 433 32.31 -18.75 -8.36
C TYR A 433 33.27 -17.60 -8.04
N GLY A 434 34.17 -17.23 -8.95
CA GLY A 434 35.24 -16.28 -8.64
C GLY A 434 34.80 -14.82 -8.69
N GLY A 435 34.68 -14.15 -7.54
CA GLY A 435 34.64 -12.69 -7.46
C GLY A 435 33.26 -12.03 -7.61
N ASN A 436 32.18 -12.79 -7.43
CA ASN A 436 30.84 -12.23 -7.34
C ASN A 436 30.70 -11.35 -6.09
N ARG A 437 30.10 -10.18 -6.24
CA ARG A 437 29.87 -9.25 -5.13
C ARG A 437 28.49 -8.63 -5.26
N THR A 438 27.78 -8.49 -4.15
CA THR A 438 26.49 -7.77 -4.09
C THR A 438 26.27 -7.25 -2.67
N THR A 439 25.13 -6.62 -2.44
CA THR A 439 24.70 -6.09 -1.15
C THR A 439 23.28 -6.56 -0.84
N SER A 440 22.89 -6.53 0.44
CA SER A 440 21.49 -6.78 0.79
C SER A 440 20.57 -5.68 0.24
N ASN A 441 21.09 -4.45 0.05
CA ASN A 441 20.36 -3.36 -0.58
C ASN A 441 19.96 -3.66 -2.03
N ASP A 442 20.87 -4.19 -2.84
CA ASP A 442 20.62 -4.49 -4.27
C ASP A 442 19.72 -5.70 -4.44
N LEU A 443 19.98 -6.79 -3.71
CA LEU A 443 19.15 -8.00 -3.75
C LEU A 443 17.71 -7.72 -3.28
N SER A 444 17.55 -6.97 -2.18
CA SER A 444 16.22 -6.59 -1.70
C SER A 444 15.52 -5.64 -2.67
N LEU A 445 16.25 -4.74 -3.34
CA LEU A 445 15.69 -3.83 -4.35
C LEU A 445 15.20 -4.59 -5.59
N LEU A 446 15.97 -5.59 -6.05
CA LEU A 446 15.57 -6.45 -7.16
C LEU A 446 14.25 -7.15 -6.85
N LEU A 447 14.14 -7.80 -5.68
CA LEU A 447 12.92 -8.50 -5.28
C LEU A 447 11.76 -7.55 -4.99
N TYR A 448 12.03 -6.36 -4.46
CA TYR A 448 11.02 -5.32 -4.26
C TYR A 448 10.40 -4.89 -5.59
N ARG A 449 11.24 -4.60 -6.59
CA ARG A 449 10.78 -4.20 -7.93
C ARG A 449 10.10 -5.36 -8.68
N LEU A 450 10.54 -6.61 -8.44
CA LEU A 450 9.86 -7.80 -8.97
C LEU A 450 8.42 -7.89 -8.44
N GLU A 451 8.23 -7.79 -7.13
CA GLU A 451 6.91 -7.86 -6.49
C GLU A 451 6.00 -6.69 -6.87
N LYS A 452 6.57 -5.49 -7.08
CA LYS A 452 5.83 -4.31 -7.57
C LYS A 452 5.50 -4.39 -9.07
N GLY A 453 5.93 -5.44 -9.79
CA GLY A 453 5.70 -5.58 -11.23
C GLY A 453 6.48 -4.59 -12.10
N GLN A 454 7.65 -4.13 -11.63
CA GLN A 454 8.45 -3.08 -12.26
C GLN A 454 9.63 -3.60 -13.09
N LEU A 455 9.90 -4.91 -13.08
CA LEU A 455 11.10 -5.48 -13.73
C LEU A 455 10.83 -6.32 -14.96
N LEU A 456 9.73 -7.06 -14.97
CA LEU A 456 9.41 -8.10 -15.94
C LEU A 456 7.93 -8.03 -16.29
N SER A 457 7.54 -8.63 -17.42
CA SER A 457 6.13 -8.87 -17.73
C SER A 457 5.45 -9.68 -16.62
N LYS A 458 4.12 -9.63 -16.56
CA LYS A 458 3.34 -10.42 -15.58
C LYS A 458 3.64 -11.92 -15.70
N ALA A 459 3.83 -12.42 -16.93
CA ALA A 459 4.15 -13.83 -17.19
C ALA A 459 5.54 -14.21 -16.65
N SER A 460 6.57 -13.44 -17.02
CA SER A 460 7.94 -13.68 -16.56
C SER A 460 8.10 -13.48 -15.04
N THR A 461 7.40 -12.51 -14.46
CA THR A 461 7.29 -12.35 -13.00
C THR A 461 6.70 -13.61 -12.36
N GLY A 462 5.62 -14.15 -12.93
CA GLY A 462 5.00 -15.40 -12.48
C GLY A 462 5.97 -16.59 -12.52
N VAL A 463 6.78 -16.72 -13.59
CA VAL A 463 7.81 -17.76 -13.69
C VAL A 463 8.83 -17.63 -12.55
N MET A 464 9.41 -16.44 -12.36
CA MET A 464 10.44 -16.22 -11.34
C MET A 464 9.91 -16.45 -9.92
N LEU A 465 8.74 -15.91 -9.60
CA LEU A 465 8.10 -16.08 -8.30
C LEU A 465 7.74 -17.55 -8.04
N THR A 466 7.24 -18.28 -9.04
CA THR A 466 6.91 -19.71 -8.89
C THR A 466 8.16 -20.52 -8.58
N LEU A 467 9.27 -20.28 -9.28
CA LEU A 467 10.53 -20.98 -9.02
C LEU A 467 11.05 -20.71 -7.60
N MET A 468 11.06 -19.45 -7.16
CA MET A 468 11.46 -19.07 -5.80
C MET A 468 10.49 -19.59 -4.72
N HIS A 469 9.19 -19.61 -5.02
CA HIS A 469 8.17 -20.14 -4.14
C HIS A 469 8.22 -21.66 -4.02
N THR A 470 8.75 -22.37 -5.01
CA THR A 470 8.79 -23.84 -5.02
C THR A 470 10.15 -24.48 -4.74
N GLN A 471 11.23 -23.70 -4.67
CA GLN A 471 12.59 -24.17 -4.38
C GLN A 471 12.73 -25.01 -3.09
N LEU A 472 13.79 -25.82 -3.03
CA LEU A 472 13.92 -26.91 -2.04
C LEU A 472 14.44 -26.51 -0.65
N PHE A 473 15.31 -25.52 -0.57
CA PHE A 473 16.08 -25.18 0.62
C PHE A 473 15.35 -24.16 1.50
N ARG A 474 14.67 -24.63 2.56
CA ARG A 474 13.78 -23.80 3.39
C ARG A 474 14.25 -23.53 4.81
N SER A 475 15.40 -24.08 5.22
CA SER A 475 15.88 -24.03 6.61
C SER A 475 16.38 -22.67 7.13
N ARG A 476 16.20 -21.58 6.36
CA ARG A 476 16.60 -20.19 6.67
C ARG A 476 15.37 -19.29 6.86
N ILE A 477 15.15 -18.23 6.06
CA ILE A 477 14.02 -17.30 6.25
C ILE A 477 12.67 -18.03 6.40
N PRO A 478 12.35 -19.06 5.58
CA PRO A 478 11.07 -19.76 5.69
C PRO A 478 10.83 -20.42 7.05
N ASN A 479 11.85 -21.00 7.68
CA ASN A 479 11.75 -21.55 9.04
C ASN A 479 11.74 -20.48 10.16
N GLY A 480 11.79 -19.19 9.80
CA GLY A 480 11.66 -18.06 10.74
C GLY A 480 10.28 -17.40 10.73
N ILE A 481 9.36 -17.83 9.87
CA ILE A 481 8.03 -17.25 9.65
C ILE A 481 6.94 -18.34 9.80
N PRO A 482 5.66 -17.99 10.00
CA PRO A 482 4.60 -19.01 10.09
C PRO A 482 4.40 -19.72 8.76
N ALA A 483 4.01 -20.99 8.80
CA ALA A 483 3.80 -21.82 7.61
C ALA A 483 2.69 -21.29 6.67
N SER A 484 1.74 -20.49 7.19
CA SER A 484 0.69 -19.84 6.41
C SER A 484 1.18 -18.64 5.59
N ALA A 485 2.37 -18.10 5.89
CA ALA A 485 2.92 -16.97 5.13
C ALA A 485 3.43 -17.45 3.78
N TYR A 486 2.94 -16.83 2.70
CA TYR A 486 3.55 -17.04 1.39
C TYR A 486 4.99 -16.52 1.42
N GLN A 487 5.91 -17.31 0.88
CA GLN A 487 7.29 -16.89 0.69
C GLN A 487 7.83 -17.32 -0.67
N ALA A 488 8.58 -16.44 -1.30
CA ALA A 488 9.38 -16.74 -2.47
C ALA A 488 10.82 -16.37 -2.14
N SER A 489 11.70 -17.36 -1.98
CA SER A 489 13.07 -17.15 -1.49
C SER A 489 14.14 -17.73 -2.39
N LYS A 490 15.37 -17.21 -2.24
CA LYS A 490 16.59 -17.81 -2.78
C LYS A 490 17.67 -17.80 -1.70
N PRO A 491 17.98 -18.95 -1.08
CA PRO A 491 19.08 -19.03 -0.13
C PRO A 491 20.43 -19.17 -0.82
N GLY A 492 21.47 -18.85 -0.05
CA GLY A 492 22.87 -19.04 -0.40
C GLY A 492 23.68 -19.63 0.76
N SER A 493 24.61 -20.51 0.42
CA SER A 493 25.66 -20.98 1.32
C SER A 493 26.92 -21.28 0.52
N LEU A 494 28.07 -20.87 1.04
CA LEU A 494 29.35 -21.08 0.40
C LEU A 494 30.45 -21.21 1.45
N TRP A 495 31.32 -22.19 1.29
CA TRP A 495 32.54 -22.28 2.11
C TRP A 495 33.51 -21.20 1.65
N VAL A 496 33.87 -20.32 2.58
CA VAL A 496 34.89 -19.29 2.39
C VAL A 496 35.96 -19.44 3.48
N LYS A 497 37.09 -18.74 3.33
CA LYS A 497 38.10 -18.67 4.39
C LYS A 497 37.43 -18.15 5.68
N GLY A 498 37.49 -18.94 6.75
CA GLY A 498 36.84 -18.65 8.03
C GLY A 498 35.53 -19.38 8.30
N GLY A 499 34.98 -20.13 7.34
CA GLY A 499 33.84 -21.02 7.58
C GLY A 499 32.72 -20.91 6.53
N LEU A 500 31.67 -21.71 6.74
CA LEU A 500 30.49 -21.73 5.88
C LEU A 500 29.66 -20.47 6.13
N LEU A 501 29.53 -19.61 5.11
CA LEU A 501 28.60 -18.48 5.19
C LEU A 501 27.17 -18.94 4.91
N GLN A 502 26.20 -18.26 5.53
CA GLN A 502 24.77 -18.48 5.33
C GLN A 502 24.10 -17.18 4.90
N ALA A 503 23.21 -17.26 3.92
CA ALA A 503 22.48 -16.12 3.42
C ALA A 503 21.10 -16.53 2.86
N ASP A 504 20.18 -15.57 2.79
CA ASP A 504 18.87 -15.77 2.17
C ASP A 504 18.24 -14.44 1.75
N SER A 505 17.43 -14.47 0.69
CA SER A 505 16.63 -13.35 0.21
C SER A 505 15.23 -13.84 -0.08
N ALA A 506 14.21 -13.20 0.48
CA ALA A 506 12.83 -13.62 0.32
C ALA A 506 11.86 -12.45 0.17
N ILE A 507 10.86 -12.64 -0.70
CA ILE A 507 9.57 -11.92 -0.64
C ILE A 507 8.68 -12.70 0.31
N VAL A 508 8.06 -12.04 1.28
CA VAL A 508 7.15 -12.62 2.26
C VAL A 508 5.85 -11.83 2.26
N ARG A 509 4.71 -12.51 2.05
CA ARG A 509 3.37 -11.92 2.12
C ARG A 509 2.67 -12.44 3.38
N GLY A 510 2.24 -11.52 4.24
CA GLY A 510 1.43 -11.84 5.41
C GLY A 510 0.10 -11.10 5.41
N PRO A 511 -0.75 -11.32 6.42
CA PRO A 511 -2.12 -10.80 6.47
C PRO A 511 -2.20 -9.28 6.63
N LYS A 512 -1.18 -8.62 7.19
CA LYS A 512 -1.17 -7.15 7.39
C LYS A 512 -0.23 -6.43 6.43
N GLY A 513 0.78 -7.12 5.89
CA GLY A 513 1.74 -6.49 5.00
C GLY A 513 2.67 -7.47 4.30
N THR A 514 3.18 -7.01 3.17
CA THR A 514 4.19 -7.69 2.37
C THR A 514 5.54 -7.02 2.60
N PHE A 515 6.62 -7.80 2.66
CA PHE A 515 7.97 -7.28 2.75
C PHE A 515 8.98 -8.16 2.03
N VAL A 516 10.09 -7.55 1.64
CA VAL A 516 11.30 -8.23 1.20
C VAL A 516 12.31 -8.20 2.34
N LEU A 517 12.93 -9.35 2.62
CA LEU A 517 14.02 -9.49 3.57
C LEU A 517 15.21 -10.13 2.86
N THR A 518 16.36 -9.45 2.90
CA THR A 518 17.65 -10.03 2.51
C THR A 518 18.60 -10.02 3.70
N VAL A 519 19.21 -11.16 3.97
CA VAL A 519 20.23 -11.37 4.98
C VAL A 519 21.45 -12.03 4.35
N ILE A 520 22.62 -11.38 4.43
CA ILE A 520 23.90 -11.93 3.96
C ILE A 520 24.85 -12.07 5.14
N GLY A 521 25.10 -13.29 5.59
CA GLY A 521 26.06 -13.56 6.66
C GLY A 521 27.51 -13.56 6.19
N ASP A 522 28.44 -13.31 7.10
CA ASP A 522 29.88 -13.54 6.88
C ASP A 522 30.25 -15.03 7.07
N ALA A 523 31.54 -15.34 6.92
CA ALA A 523 32.09 -16.66 7.19
C ALA A 523 31.70 -17.16 8.59
N GLY A 524 31.17 -18.38 8.68
CA GLY A 524 30.74 -18.98 9.95
C GLY A 524 29.37 -18.53 10.47
N SER A 525 28.66 -17.66 9.75
CA SER A 525 27.32 -17.22 10.14
C SER A 525 26.31 -18.38 10.24
N SER A 526 25.39 -18.31 11.21
CA SER A 526 24.43 -19.40 11.48
C SER A 526 23.12 -19.26 10.69
N LYS A 527 22.46 -20.40 10.39
CA LYS A 527 21.06 -20.40 9.91
C LYS A 527 20.08 -19.90 10.98
N ALA A 528 20.39 -20.13 12.27
CA ALA A 528 19.54 -19.74 13.39
C ALA A 528 19.37 -18.22 13.49
N GLY A 529 20.46 -17.45 13.34
CA GLY A 529 20.38 -15.99 13.32
C GLY A 529 19.51 -15.45 12.19
N ILE A 530 19.56 -16.06 11.00
CA ILE A 530 18.68 -15.68 9.88
C ILE A 530 17.21 -15.94 10.21
N ARG A 531 16.87 -17.07 10.85
CA ARG A 531 15.50 -17.39 11.29
C ARG A 531 14.99 -16.39 12.31
N ASP A 532 15.83 -16.02 13.27
CA ASP A 532 15.47 -15.06 14.32
C ASP A 532 15.27 -13.65 13.77
N ILE A 533 16.10 -13.22 12.81
CA ILE A 533 15.90 -11.97 12.07
C ILE A 533 14.57 -12.02 11.31
N ALA A 534 14.31 -13.11 10.58
CA ALA A 534 13.06 -13.27 9.84
C ALA A 534 11.82 -13.22 10.76
N ARG A 535 11.87 -13.87 11.93
CA ARG A 535 10.81 -13.81 12.95
C ARG A 535 10.61 -12.38 13.43
N THR A 536 11.69 -11.67 13.74
CA THR A 536 11.64 -10.27 14.21
C THR A 536 10.97 -9.36 13.18
N VAL A 537 11.35 -9.47 11.92
CA VAL A 537 10.80 -8.67 10.82
C VAL A 537 9.34 -9.04 10.57
N TYR A 538 9.02 -10.33 10.50
CA TYR A 538 7.64 -10.79 10.33
C TYR A 538 6.75 -10.29 11.47
N THR A 539 7.19 -10.41 12.72
CA THR A 539 6.42 -9.92 13.87
C THR A 539 6.22 -8.42 13.85
N HIS A 540 7.22 -7.65 13.41
CA HIS A 540 7.08 -6.21 13.26
C HIS A 540 6.03 -5.83 12.21
N VAL A 541 6.02 -6.51 11.05
CA VAL A 541 5.13 -6.16 9.94
C VAL A 541 3.73 -6.76 10.09
N ASN A 542 3.64 -8.02 10.50
CA ASN A 542 2.42 -8.81 10.48
C ASN A 542 1.85 -9.15 11.86
N GLY A 543 2.57 -8.82 12.94
CA GLY A 543 2.19 -9.16 14.31
C GLY A 543 2.74 -10.51 14.77
N THR A 544 2.52 -10.81 16.05
CA THR A 544 2.99 -12.05 16.68
C THR A 544 2.33 -13.28 16.09
N PHE A 545 3.06 -14.40 16.04
CA PHE A 545 2.55 -15.70 15.63
C PHE A 545 3.14 -16.78 16.55
N THR A 546 2.43 -17.91 16.67
CA THR A 546 2.77 -18.99 17.59
C THR A 546 3.95 -19.82 17.09
N THR A 547 3.74 -20.59 16.02
CA THR A 547 4.70 -21.60 15.53
C THR A 547 5.26 -21.20 14.17
N ALA A 548 6.59 -21.23 14.04
CA ALA A 548 7.25 -21.06 12.74
C ALA A 548 7.18 -22.35 11.92
N ALA A 549 7.30 -22.24 10.61
CA ALA A 549 7.45 -23.41 9.76
C ALA A 549 8.69 -24.23 10.17
N ASN A 550 8.60 -25.55 10.01
CA ASN A 550 9.68 -26.48 10.29
C ASN A 550 9.95 -27.35 9.07
N HIS A 551 10.59 -26.77 8.06
CA HIS A 551 11.00 -27.51 6.88
C HIS A 551 12.31 -28.27 7.14
N SER A 552 12.32 -29.56 6.78
CA SER A 552 13.48 -30.45 6.87
C SER A 552 14.53 -30.16 5.78
N ASP A 553 15.80 -30.47 6.07
CA ASP A 553 16.87 -30.50 5.06
C ASP A 553 16.83 -31.79 4.19
N LEU A 554 15.89 -32.71 4.45
CA LEU A 554 15.52 -33.78 3.53
C LEU A 554 14.64 -33.21 2.41
N HIS A 555 15.27 -32.67 1.38
CA HIS A 555 14.63 -31.87 0.34
C HIS A 555 13.72 -32.66 -0.61
N VAL A 556 14.14 -33.86 -1.01
CA VAL A 556 13.47 -34.64 -2.06
C VAL A 556 13.18 -36.06 -1.62
N ARG A 557 12.33 -36.76 -2.37
CA ARG A 557 12.04 -38.18 -2.19
C ARG A 557 11.96 -38.91 -3.51
N THR A 558 12.51 -40.11 -3.57
CA THR A 558 12.44 -40.96 -4.76
C THR A 558 11.00 -41.35 -5.09
N THR A 559 10.62 -41.21 -6.36
CA THR A 559 9.28 -41.55 -6.87
C THR A 559 9.17 -43.00 -7.34
N LYS A 560 10.32 -43.64 -7.57
CA LYS A 560 10.51 -45.02 -8.03
C LYS A 560 11.79 -45.61 -7.43
N ASN A 561 12.00 -46.91 -7.61
CA ASN A 561 13.31 -47.51 -7.38
C ASN A 561 14.29 -46.88 -8.36
N ALA A 562 15.23 -46.11 -7.85
CA ALA A 562 16.03 -45.21 -8.67
C ALA A 562 17.48 -45.66 -8.74
N THR A 563 17.98 -45.86 -9.96
CA THR A 563 19.40 -46.14 -10.20
C THR A 563 20.23 -44.93 -9.78
N TRP A 564 21.19 -45.14 -8.89
CA TRP A 564 22.17 -44.13 -8.52
C TRP A 564 23.55 -44.47 -9.10
N ARG A 565 24.33 -43.41 -9.34
CA ARG A 565 25.65 -43.47 -9.98
C ARG A 565 26.72 -42.82 -9.12
N LYS A 566 27.98 -43.23 -9.30
CA LYS A 566 29.15 -42.70 -8.56
C LYS A 566 29.47 -41.24 -8.94
N SER A 567 29.12 -40.84 -10.16
CA SER A 567 29.19 -39.46 -10.66
C SER A 567 28.00 -39.18 -11.59
N ALA A 568 27.77 -37.91 -11.94
CA ALA A 568 26.74 -37.53 -12.92
C ALA A 568 26.99 -38.26 -14.26
N GLY A 569 26.09 -39.17 -14.64
CA GLY A 569 26.22 -40.00 -15.84
C GLY A 569 27.26 -41.14 -15.77
N GLY A 570 28.00 -41.29 -14.66
CA GLY A 570 29.07 -42.29 -14.53
C GLY A 570 28.58 -43.70 -14.19
N ALA A 571 29.49 -44.55 -13.70
CA ALA A 571 29.17 -45.95 -13.38
C ALA A 571 28.03 -46.09 -12.37
N VAL A 572 27.19 -47.12 -12.56
CA VAL A 572 26.09 -47.47 -11.65
C VAL A 572 26.67 -47.91 -10.31
N GLY A 573 26.15 -47.33 -9.23
CA GLY A 573 26.50 -47.70 -7.85
C GLY A 573 25.44 -48.59 -7.18
N GLY A 574 24.22 -48.61 -7.70
CA GLY A 574 23.13 -49.47 -7.22
C GLY A 574 21.76 -48.78 -7.34
N THR A 575 20.84 -49.15 -6.45
CA THR A 575 19.46 -48.65 -6.45
C THR A 575 19.10 -48.02 -5.10
N ILE A 576 18.37 -46.91 -5.15
CA ILE A 576 17.73 -46.27 -4.00
C ILE A 576 16.25 -46.65 -4.01
N PRO A 577 15.70 -47.24 -2.93
CA PRO A 577 14.29 -47.62 -2.87
C PRO A 577 13.34 -46.45 -3.11
N LYS A 578 12.17 -46.72 -3.71
CA LYS A 578 11.07 -45.77 -3.82
C LYS A 578 10.69 -45.22 -2.44
N GLY A 579 10.36 -43.94 -2.37
CA GLY A 579 9.90 -43.30 -1.16
C GLY A 579 11.03 -42.93 -0.20
N THR A 580 12.31 -43.05 -0.57
CA THR A 580 13.44 -42.67 0.29
C THR A 580 13.60 -41.15 0.34
N PRO A 581 13.48 -40.49 1.52
CA PRO A 581 13.75 -39.07 1.66
C PRO A 581 15.26 -38.81 1.66
N LEU A 582 15.71 -37.78 0.94
CA LEU A 582 17.12 -37.53 0.67
C LEU A 582 17.44 -36.03 0.78
N GLN A 583 18.61 -35.74 1.33
CA GLN A 583 19.17 -34.39 1.35
C GLN A 583 19.96 -34.16 0.06
N VAL A 584 19.60 -33.08 -0.65
CA VAL A 584 20.41 -32.57 -1.77
C VAL A 584 21.66 -31.89 -1.24
N SER A 585 22.81 -32.26 -1.80
CA SER A 585 24.10 -31.61 -1.56
C SER A 585 24.53 -30.69 -2.70
N ASP A 586 24.28 -31.09 -3.95
CA ASP A 586 24.73 -30.39 -5.16
C ASP A 586 23.93 -30.89 -6.38
N SER A 587 24.13 -30.26 -7.53
CA SER A 587 23.59 -30.72 -8.80
C SER A 587 24.51 -30.39 -9.97
N LYS A 588 24.35 -31.17 -11.04
CA LYS A 588 24.96 -30.94 -12.35
C LYS A 588 23.85 -31.01 -13.39
N ARG A 589 23.16 -29.90 -13.59
CA ARG A 589 21.96 -29.80 -14.44
C ARG A 589 20.91 -30.80 -13.94
N HIS A 590 20.47 -31.73 -14.79
CA HIS A 590 19.49 -32.77 -14.45
C HIS A 590 20.02 -33.94 -13.59
N TRP A 591 21.28 -33.89 -13.14
CA TRP A 591 21.83 -34.87 -12.19
C TRP A 591 21.90 -34.28 -10.78
N TYR A 592 21.33 -34.95 -9.80
CA TYR A 592 21.29 -34.49 -8.41
C TYR A 592 22.21 -35.33 -7.53
N LYS A 593 23.08 -34.65 -6.78
CA LYS A 593 23.98 -35.27 -5.80
C LYS A 593 23.29 -35.26 -4.44
N LEU A 594 23.01 -36.45 -3.92
CA LEU A 594 22.24 -36.67 -2.71
C LEU A 594 23.09 -37.37 -1.65
N HIS A 595 22.88 -37.04 -0.38
CA HIS A 595 23.42 -37.82 0.74
C HIS A 595 22.70 -39.17 0.83
N TYR A 596 23.45 -40.27 0.78
CA TYR A 596 22.89 -41.62 0.86
C TYR A 596 23.91 -42.59 1.47
N ARG A 597 23.49 -43.35 2.51
CA ARG A 597 24.30 -44.38 3.21
C ARG A 597 25.71 -43.91 3.60
N GLY A 598 25.83 -42.72 4.20
CA GLY A 598 27.11 -42.17 4.65
C GLY A 598 28.00 -41.60 3.54
N GLY A 599 27.58 -41.68 2.27
CA GLY A 599 28.29 -41.12 1.12
C GLY A 599 27.38 -40.28 0.22
N TYR A 600 27.76 -40.21 -1.06
CA TYR A 600 27.02 -39.47 -2.08
C TYR A 600 26.54 -40.37 -3.21
N ALA A 601 25.33 -40.09 -3.68
CA ALA A 601 24.70 -40.77 -4.79
C ALA A 601 24.24 -39.75 -5.84
N TRP A 602 24.54 -40.00 -7.11
CA TRP A 602 24.02 -39.20 -8.22
C TRP A 602 22.79 -39.86 -8.84
N ILE A 603 21.68 -39.13 -8.92
CA ILE A 603 20.41 -39.61 -9.46
C ILE A 603 19.93 -38.68 -10.58
N TRP A 604 19.18 -39.21 -11.53
CA TRP A 604 18.54 -38.41 -12.57
C TRP A 604 17.27 -37.71 -12.04
N TYR A 605 17.07 -36.44 -12.40
CA TYR A 605 16.06 -35.56 -11.82
C TYR A 605 14.64 -36.14 -11.77
N SER A 606 14.22 -36.83 -12.83
CA SER A 606 12.85 -37.38 -12.95
C SER A 606 12.58 -38.56 -12.01
N SER A 607 13.59 -39.00 -11.25
CA SER A 607 13.45 -40.07 -10.25
C SER A 607 13.10 -39.53 -8.86
N VAL A 608 13.04 -38.21 -8.67
CA VAL A 608 12.70 -37.59 -7.39
C VAL A 608 11.61 -36.53 -7.54
N ARG A 609 10.92 -36.27 -6.42
CA ARG A 609 10.03 -35.11 -6.25
C ARG A 609 10.36 -34.36 -4.97
N SER A 610 9.93 -33.10 -4.86
CA SER A 610 10.02 -32.33 -3.62
C SER A 610 9.30 -33.03 -2.46
N ASN A 611 9.83 -32.89 -1.24
CA ASN A 611 9.11 -33.25 -0.01
C ASN A 611 8.15 -32.13 0.46
N LEU A 612 8.24 -30.94 -0.12
CA LEU A 612 7.34 -29.83 0.19
C LEU A 612 5.99 -30.06 -0.50
N ALA A 613 4.91 -29.93 0.25
CA ALA A 613 3.55 -29.87 -0.28
C ALA A 613 3.28 -28.45 -0.75
N TYR A 614 2.84 -28.29 -2.00
CA TYR A 614 2.49 -27.02 -2.61
C TYR A 614 1.07 -27.08 -3.14
#